data_AF-A0A7X4GEQ7-F1
#
_entry.id   AF-A0A7X4GEQ7-F1
#
_cell.length_a   1.000
_cell.length_b   1.000
_cell.length_c   1.000
_cell.angle_alpha   90.00
_cell.angle_beta   90.00
_cell.angle_gamma   90.00
#
_symmetry.space_group_name_H-M   'P 1'
#
loop_
_entity.id
_entity.type
_entity.pdbx_description
1 polymer ?
#
loop_
_entity_poly.entity_id
_entity_poly.type
_entity_poly.pdbx_seq_one_letter_code
_entity_poly.pdbx_strand_id
1 'polypeptide(L)'
;MTTESKHEVPSVKLIEALRASGIPQRVIASRLAISPSAVSLLLRGDRALKFDEAVKIQNMIGQVVTSDQPAGRELPVIGWSGAGKWLEAIELARRAIWVPNETSGKFGLDVVGDSMNLVLPEGSVAIVDPEQTDLYSGKLYLLQNSEGEATIKRYRSDPARFEPVSDNDEYVPFRVGSTDFKVIGRVTGGLQAF
;
A
#
# COMPACT_ATOMS: atom_id res chain seq x y z
N MET A 1 35.96 -3.71 -17.58
CA MET A 1 34.74 -3.32 -18.32
C MET A 1 33.78 -2.73 -17.31
N THR A 2 33.79 -1.40 -17.22
CA THR A 2 32.99 -0.59 -16.31
C THR A 2 31.73 -0.17 -17.07
N THR A 3 30.55 -0.64 -16.64
CA THR A 3 29.27 -0.11 -17.10
C THR A 3 28.82 0.99 -16.13
N GLU A 4 29.05 2.24 -16.52
CA GLU A 4 28.41 3.42 -15.94
C GLU A 4 26.91 3.39 -16.27
N SER A 5 26.09 3.15 -15.24
CA SER A 5 24.64 3.38 -15.30
C SER A 5 24.37 4.86 -15.02
N LYS A 6 24.40 5.67 -16.09
CA LYS A 6 24.11 7.10 -16.04
C LYS A 6 22.60 7.33 -15.84
N HIS A 7 22.24 8.04 -14.76
CA HIS A 7 20.88 8.49 -14.48
C HIS A 7 20.33 9.39 -15.62
N GLU A 8 19.50 8.86 -16.52
CA GLU A 8 19.04 9.61 -17.71
C GLU A 8 17.54 10.02 -17.71
N VAL A 9 16.73 9.70 -16.70
CA VAL A 9 15.28 9.55 -16.96
C VAL A 9 14.30 10.65 -16.45
N PRO A 10 14.64 11.64 -15.58
CA PRO A 10 13.63 12.62 -15.13
C PRO A 10 13.32 13.79 -16.09
N SER A 11 14.34 14.40 -16.71
CA SER A 11 14.19 15.66 -17.46
C SER A 11 13.55 15.47 -18.84
N VAL A 12 13.91 14.40 -19.55
CA VAL A 12 13.37 14.07 -20.89
C VAL A 12 11.87 13.84 -20.82
N LYS A 13 11.41 13.01 -19.89
CA LYS A 13 9.98 12.71 -19.68
C LYS A 13 9.17 13.98 -19.38
N LEU A 14 9.74 14.94 -18.64
CA LEU A 14 9.04 16.17 -18.27
C LEU A 14 8.87 17.11 -19.48
N ILE A 15 9.86 17.15 -20.38
CA ILE A 15 9.78 17.89 -21.64
C ILE A 15 8.76 17.25 -22.59
N GLU A 16 8.70 15.92 -22.64
CA GLU A 16 7.69 15.18 -23.43
C GLU A 16 6.27 15.45 -22.93
N ALA A 17 6.04 15.40 -21.62
CA ALA A 17 4.75 15.73 -21.04
C ALA A 17 4.35 17.20 -21.30
N LEU A 18 5.32 18.12 -21.22
CA LEU A 18 5.09 19.52 -21.56
C LEU A 18 4.67 19.68 -23.04
N ARG A 19 5.27 18.93 -23.96
CA ARG A 19 4.89 18.92 -25.38
C ARG A 19 3.49 18.34 -25.59
N ALA A 20 3.15 17.26 -24.87
CA ALA A 20 1.86 16.59 -24.96
C ALA A 20 0.71 17.38 -24.31
N SER A 21 1.00 18.31 -23.39
CA SER A 21 0.00 19.11 -22.67
C SER A 21 -0.85 20.04 -23.56
N GLY A 22 -0.43 20.29 -24.80
CA GLY A 22 -1.10 21.21 -25.72
C GLY A 22 -1.01 22.69 -25.31
N ILE A 23 -0.24 23.03 -24.27
CA ILE A 23 -0.08 24.40 -23.79
C ILE A 23 0.68 25.22 -24.84
N PRO A 24 0.15 26.39 -25.29
CA PRO A 24 0.85 27.23 -26.26
C PRO A 24 2.21 27.71 -25.72
N GLN A 25 3.26 27.67 -26.55
CA GLN A 25 4.63 28.05 -26.13
C GLN A 25 4.74 29.45 -25.52
N ARG A 26 3.90 30.40 -25.95
CA ARG A 26 3.82 31.75 -25.36
C ARG A 26 3.40 31.73 -23.89
N VAL A 27 2.51 30.81 -23.51
CA VAL A 27 2.04 30.64 -22.13
C VAL A 27 3.12 29.98 -21.30
N ILE A 28 3.80 28.97 -21.86
CA ILE A 28 4.97 28.32 -21.23
C ILE A 28 6.05 29.36 -20.94
N ALA A 29 6.42 30.20 -21.92
CA ALA A 29 7.43 31.24 -21.77
C ALA A 29 7.09 32.20 -20.62
N SER A 30 5.85 32.67 -20.57
CA SER A 30 5.36 33.56 -19.51
C SER A 30 5.38 32.90 -18.13
N ARG A 31 5.00 31.63 -18.01
CA ARG A 31 4.95 30.90 -16.73
C ARG A 31 6.33 30.49 -16.21
N LEU A 32 7.26 30.18 -17.11
CA LEU A 32 8.63 29.84 -16.74
C LEU A 32 9.50 31.07 -16.50
N ALA A 33 9.04 32.25 -16.93
CA ALA A 33 9.80 33.51 -16.98
C ALA A 33 11.05 33.40 -17.87
N ILE A 34 10.92 32.77 -19.03
CA ILE A 34 11.97 32.64 -20.05
C ILE A 34 11.47 33.09 -21.42
N SER A 35 12.37 33.32 -22.38
CA SER A 35 11.99 33.77 -23.73
C SER A 35 11.30 32.65 -24.54
N PRO A 36 10.43 32.98 -25.51
CA PRO A 36 9.85 31.99 -26.43
C PRO A 36 10.90 31.17 -27.19
N SER A 37 12.04 31.79 -27.52
CA SER A 37 13.18 31.10 -28.14
C SER A 37 13.79 30.06 -27.18
N ALA A 38 13.94 30.39 -25.89
CA ALA A 38 14.42 29.46 -24.88
C ALA A 38 13.46 28.28 -24.68
N VAL A 39 12.13 28.51 -24.75
CA VAL A 39 11.13 27.43 -24.74
C VAL A 39 11.27 26.53 -25.97
N SER A 40 11.44 27.11 -27.16
CA SER A 40 11.61 26.34 -28.40
C SER A 40 12.84 25.43 -28.35
N LEU A 41 13.98 25.96 -27.89
CA LEU A 41 15.22 25.19 -27.71
C LEU A 41 15.06 24.10 -26.65
N LEU A 42 14.37 24.40 -25.53
CA LEU A 42 14.07 23.44 -24.48
C LEU A 42 13.20 22.28 -25.01
N LEU A 43 12.16 22.58 -25.79
CA LEU A 43 11.26 21.57 -26.35
C LEU A 43 11.93 20.72 -27.44
N ARG A 44 12.95 21.21 -28.14
CA ARG A 44 13.74 20.44 -29.10
C ARG A 44 14.82 19.57 -28.46
N GLY A 45 15.16 19.83 -27.19
CA GLY A 45 16.27 19.16 -26.49
C GLY A 45 17.63 19.83 -26.71
N ASP A 46 17.69 20.94 -27.45
CA ASP A 46 18.93 21.71 -27.71
C ASP A 46 19.40 22.49 -26.48
N ARG A 47 18.54 22.58 -25.45
CA ARG A 47 18.81 23.29 -24.20
C ARG A 47 18.45 22.41 -23.01
N ALA A 48 19.37 22.33 -22.04
CA ALA A 48 19.13 21.64 -20.78
C ALA A 48 18.01 22.29 -19.96
N LEU A 49 17.19 21.47 -19.34
CA LEU A 49 16.17 21.89 -18.39
C LEU A 49 16.83 22.24 -17.05
N LYS A 50 16.61 23.47 -16.56
CA LYS A 50 17.06 23.87 -15.23
C LYS A 50 16.10 23.38 -14.15
N PHE A 51 16.59 23.23 -12.93
CA PHE A 51 15.79 22.75 -11.79
C PHE A 51 14.59 23.65 -11.49
N ASP A 52 14.77 24.97 -11.48
CA ASP A 52 13.70 25.94 -11.25
C ASP A 52 12.62 25.92 -12.35
N GLU A 53 13.04 25.71 -13.59
CA GLU A 53 12.14 25.51 -14.73
C GLU A 53 11.38 24.18 -14.60
N ALA A 54 12.05 23.11 -14.16
CA ALA A 54 11.43 21.80 -13.97
C ALA A 54 10.30 21.87 -12.94
N VAL A 55 10.51 22.52 -11.80
CA VAL A 55 9.49 22.73 -10.75
C VAL A 55 8.30 23.51 -11.30
N LYS A 56 8.55 24.59 -12.05
CA LYS A 56 7.49 25.40 -12.66
C LYS A 56 6.72 24.62 -13.74
N ILE A 57 7.40 23.80 -14.54
CA ILE A 57 6.77 22.93 -15.54
C ILE A 57 5.87 21.90 -14.84
N GLN A 58 6.36 21.23 -13.79
CA GLN A 58 5.58 20.27 -13.01
C GLN A 58 4.28 20.87 -12.45
N ASN A 59 4.37 22.09 -11.90
CA ASN A 59 3.20 22.82 -11.41
C ASN A 59 2.25 23.24 -12.53
N MET A 60 2.77 23.54 -13.72
CA MET A 60 1.98 24.02 -14.86
C MET A 60 1.24 22.90 -15.60
N ILE A 61 1.85 21.73 -15.76
CA ILE A 61 1.26 20.58 -16.46
C ILE A 61 0.30 19.78 -15.58
N GLY A 62 0.16 20.13 -14.30
CA GLY A 62 -0.77 19.46 -13.39
C GLY A 62 -0.49 17.96 -13.30
N GLN A 63 0.71 17.61 -12.79
CA GLN A 63 1.09 16.23 -12.46
C GLN A 63 0.93 15.22 -13.60
N VAL A 64 1.91 15.16 -14.51
CA VAL A 64 2.46 13.86 -14.96
C VAL A 64 3.96 14.03 -15.18
N VAL A 65 4.75 13.17 -14.52
CA VAL A 65 6.17 12.76 -14.69
C VAL A 65 6.81 12.80 -13.30
N THR A 66 6.69 11.79 -12.44
CA THR A 66 6.61 10.33 -12.62
C THR A 66 5.49 9.75 -11.76
N SER A 67 4.49 9.10 -12.35
CA SER A 67 3.55 8.26 -11.58
C SER A 67 4.27 6.95 -11.22
N ASP A 68 5.03 6.97 -10.14
CA ASP A 68 5.34 5.76 -9.37
C ASP A 68 5.25 6.04 -7.86
N GLN A 69 4.51 7.08 -7.47
CA GLN A 69 3.94 7.16 -6.14
C GLN A 69 2.51 6.64 -6.28
N PRO A 70 2.21 5.42 -5.82
CA PRO A 70 0.86 4.89 -5.91
C PRO A 70 -0.08 5.85 -5.18
N ALA A 71 -1.22 6.16 -5.79
CA ALA A 71 -2.28 6.83 -5.08
C ALA A 71 -2.63 5.96 -3.86
N GLY A 72 -2.75 6.56 -2.69
CA GLY A 72 -2.99 5.81 -1.46
C GLY A 72 -3.97 6.52 -0.53
N ARG A 73 -4.32 5.81 0.52
CA ARG A 73 -5.30 6.24 1.52
C ARG A 73 -4.81 5.88 2.91
N GLU A 74 -5.36 6.57 3.90
CA GLU A 74 -5.21 6.15 5.29
C GLU A 74 -6.10 4.93 5.56
N LEU A 75 -5.50 3.92 6.19
CA LEU A 75 -6.16 2.73 6.67
C LEU A 75 -6.15 2.78 8.21
N PRO A 76 -7.32 2.85 8.87
CA PRO A 76 -7.38 2.90 10.33
C PRO A 76 -6.81 1.61 10.92
N VAL A 77 -5.97 1.74 11.94
CA VAL A 77 -5.48 0.59 12.72
C VAL A 77 -6.22 0.54 14.04
N ILE A 78 -6.92 -0.57 14.25
CA ILE A 78 -7.79 -0.76 15.40
C ILE A 78 -7.09 -1.63 16.43
N GLY A 79 -7.35 -1.35 17.71
CA GLY A 79 -7.09 -2.32 18.77
C GLY A 79 -8.23 -3.34 18.80
N TRP A 80 -7.90 -4.63 18.89
CA TRP A 80 -8.92 -5.64 19.15
C TRP A 80 -9.20 -5.71 20.65
N SER A 81 -10.32 -5.14 21.08
CA SER A 81 -10.82 -5.40 22.43
C SER A 81 -11.66 -6.68 22.41
N GLY A 82 -11.53 -7.53 23.44
CA GLY A 82 -12.23 -8.81 23.57
C GLY A 82 -13.76 -8.74 23.51
N ALA A 83 -14.37 -7.56 23.37
CA ALA A 83 -15.81 -7.41 23.14
C ALA A 83 -16.22 -7.60 21.66
N GLY A 84 -15.27 -7.79 20.74
CA GLY A 84 -15.56 -8.19 19.37
C GLY A 84 -16.23 -7.16 18.47
N LYS A 85 -16.30 -5.90 18.92
CA LYS A 85 -16.94 -4.79 18.23
C LYS A 85 -15.99 -4.06 17.29
N TRP A 86 -15.40 -4.77 16.35
CA TRP A 86 -14.38 -4.22 15.45
C TRP A 86 -14.92 -3.10 14.55
N LEU A 87 -16.21 -3.13 14.17
CA LEU A 87 -16.84 -2.03 13.42
C LEU A 87 -16.82 -0.71 14.18
N GLU A 88 -17.21 -0.71 15.47
CA GLU A 88 -17.14 0.47 16.33
C GLU A 88 -15.67 0.90 16.54
N ALA A 89 -14.75 -0.07 16.65
CA ALA A 89 -13.33 0.21 16.83
C ALA A 89 -12.70 0.91 15.62
N ILE A 90 -13.22 0.73 14.41
CA ILE A 90 -12.78 1.46 13.19
C ILE A 90 -13.07 2.95 13.33
N GLU A 91 -14.27 3.31 13.79
CA GLU A 91 -14.66 4.71 13.96
C GLU A 91 -13.89 5.40 15.10
N LEU A 92 -13.51 4.64 16.12
CA LEU A 92 -12.76 5.11 17.28
C LEU A 92 -11.23 5.01 17.10
N ALA A 93 -10.76 4.57 15.94
CA ALA A 93 -9.34 4.36 15.67
C ALA A 93 -8.57 5.68 15.81
N ARG A 94 -7.54 5.69 16.66
CA ARG A 94 -6.69 6.87 16.88
C ARG A 94 -5.42 6.88 16.04
N ARG A 95 -5.17 5.79 15.31
CA ARG A 95 -3.98 5.59 14.48
C ARG A 95 -4.44 5.07 13.12
N ALA A 96 -3.74 5.51 12.08
CA ALA A 96 -3.87 4.98 10.74
C ALA A 96 -2.49 4.74 10.13
N ILE A 97 -2.43 3.86 9.14
CA ILE A 97 -1.26 3.65 8.29
C ILE A 97 -1.60 4.06 6.87
N TRP A 98 -0.62 4.57 6.12
CA TRP A 98 -0.81 4.85 4.71
C TRP A 98 -0.66 3.55 3.91
N VAL A 99 -1.61 3.28 3.01
CA VAL A 99 -1.55 2.14 2.09
C VAL A 99 -1.87 2.57 0.66
N PRO A 100 -1.27 1.92 -0.36
CA PRO A 100 -1.69 2.10 -1.74
C PRO A 100 -3.18 1.80 -1.94
N ASN A 101 -3.86 2.48 -2.86
CA ASN A 101 -5.30 2.35 -3.09
C ASN A 101 -5.70 0.97 -3.61
N GLU A 102 -4.80 0.29 -4.31
CA GLU A 102 -4.95 -1.10 -4.75
C GLU A 102 -4.93 -2.11 -3.58
N THR A 103 -4.50 -1.68 -2.39
CA THR A 103 -4.52 -2.49 -1.18
C THR A 103 -5.96 -2.73 -0.75
N SER A 104 -6.45 -3.94 -1.03
CA SER A 104 -7.71 -4.47 -0.50
C SER A 104 -7.60 -4.58 1.01
N GLY A 105 -8.63 -4.13 1.74
CA GLY A 105 -8.63 -4.06 3.21
C GLY A 105 -9.40 -2.85 3.72
N LYS A 106 -10.00 -2.94 4.90
CA LYS A 106 -10.79 -1.84 5.50
C LYS A 106 -10.19 -1.33 6.79
N PHE A 107 -9.41 -2.16 7.48
CA PHE A 107 -8.69 -1.80 8.69
C PHE A 107 -7.39 -2.59 8.84
N GLY A 108 -6.49 -2.08 9.65
CA GLY A 108 -5.29 -2.77 10.12
C GLY A 108 -5.45 -3.30 11.54
N LEU A 109 -4.69 -4.33 11.88
CA LEU A 109 -4.56 -4.88 13.23
C LEU A 109 -3.09 -5.06 13.58
N ASP A 110 -2.66 -4.60 14.75
CA ASP A 110 -1.32 -4.92 15.26
C ASP A 110 -1.19 -6.42 15.50
N VAL A 111 -0.13 -7.01 14.93
CA VAL A 111 0.20 -8.41 15.13
C VAL A 111 0.97 -8.53 16.45
N VAL A 112 0.39 -9.30 17.37
CA VAL A 112 0.97 -9.59 18.69
C VAL A 112 1.25 -11.09 18.77
N GLY A 113 2.44 -11.43 19.26
CA GLY A 113 2.94 -12.81 19.34
C GLY A 113 3.46 -13.39 18.02
N ASP A 114 3.94 -14.62 18.08
CA ASP A 114 4.78 -15.28 17.08
C ASP A 114 4.08 -16.40 16.29
N SER A 115 2.78 -16.66 16.53
CA SER A 115 2.02 -17.72 15.85
C SER A 115 1.93 -17.59 14.32
N MET A 116 2.32 -16.44 13.76
CA MET A 116 2.35 -16.14 12.34
C MET A 116 3.71 -15.56 11.87
N ASN A 117 4.76 -15.64 12.70
CA ASN A 117 6.01 -14.87 12.52
C ASN A 117 6.71 -15.08 11.17
N LEU A 118 6.55 -16.23 10.51
CA LEU A 118 7.16 -16.50 9.20
C LEU A 118 6.51 -15.72 8.04
N VAL A 119 5.31 -15.15 8.25
CA VAL A 119 4.56 -14.41 7.21
C VAL A 119 4.00 -13.06 7.67
N LEU A 120 3.75 -12.92 8.97
CA LEU A 120 3.30 -11.71 9.65
C LEU A 120 4.04 -11.63 10.99
N PRO A 121 5.27 -11.07 11.00
CA PRO A 121 6.05 -10.89 12.21
C PRO A 121 5.33 -10.05 13.26
N GLU A 122 5.63 -10.30 14.53
CA GLU A 122 5.18 -9.44 15.62
C GLU A 122 5.59 -7.97 15.39
N GLY A 123 4.71 -7.04 15.76
CA GLY A 123 4.90 -5.60 15.54
C GLY A 123 4.59 -5.14 14.11
N SER A 124 4.26 -6.04 13.20
CA SER A 124 3.66 -5.68 11.91
C SER A 124 2.18 -5.34 12.06
N VAL A 125 1.62 -4.68 11.04
CA VAL A 125 0.19 -4.42 10.91
C VAL A 125 -0.40 -5.35 9.85
N ALA A 126 -1.30 -6.24 10.25
CA ALA A 126 -2.07 -7.08 9.34
C ALA A 126 -3.21 -6.26 8.73
N ILE A 127 -3.33 -6.28 7.39
CA ILE A 127 -4.38 -5.56 6.65
C ILE A 127 -5.53 -6.52 6.38
N VAL A 128 -6.74 -6.17 6.84
CA VAL A 128 -7.89 -7.07 6.84
C VAL A 128 -9.01 -6.53 5.95
N ASP A 129 -9.52 -7.38 5.06
CA ASP A 129 -10.72 -7.14 4.28
C ASP A 129 -11.91 -7.96 4.82
N PRO A 130 -12.85 -7.33 5.56
CA PRO A 130 -14.02 -8.00 6.13
C PRO A 130 -15.07 -8.38 5.09
N GLU A 131 -14.98 -7.88 3.85
CA GLU A 131 -15.88 -8.29 2.76
C GLU A 131 -15.48 -9.65 2.17
N GLN A 132 -14.33 -10.20 2.58
CA GLN A 132 -13.77 -11.44 2.06
C GLN A 132 -13.74 -12.53 3.14
N THR A 133 -14.87 -13.21 3.32
CA THR A 133 -15.03 -14.29 4.32
C THR A 133 -14.95 -15.69 3.72
N ASP A 134 -15.04 -15.81 2.39
CA ASP A 134 -14.88 -17.09 1.69
C ASP A 134 -13.47 -17.67 1.92
N LEU A 135 -13.43 -18.97 2.20
CA LEU A 135 -12.21 -19.68 2.58
C LEU A 135 -11.48 -20.25 1.36
N TYR A 136 -10.27 -19.77 1.12
CA TYR A 136 -9.36 -20.19 0.06
C TYR A 136 -8.10 -20.78 0.68
N SER A 137 -7.77 -22.02 0.29
CA SER A 137 -6.61 -22.74 0.84
C SER A 137 -5.33 -21.93 0.65
N GLY A 138 -4.52 -21.86 1.71
CA GLY A 138 -3.27 -21.10 1.77
C GLY A 138 -3.43 -19.61 2.11
N LYS A 139 -4.65 -19.06 2.18
CA LYS A 139 -4.89 -17.67 2.57
C LYS A 139 -4.99 -17.50 4.08
N LEU A 140 -4.73 -16.29 4.54
CA LEU A 140 -4.73 -15.89 5.94
C LEU A 140 -6.05 -15.24 6.31
N TYR A 141 -6.56 -15.51 7.50
CA TYR A 141 -7.85 -15.02 7.96
C TYR A 141 -7.77 -14.51 9.39
N LEU A 142 -8.47 -13.41 9.66
CA LEU A 142 -8.78 -12.96 11.00
C LEU A 142 -10.00 -13.73 11.51
N LEU A 143 -9.81 -14.40 12.63
CA LEU A 143 -10.81 -15.23 13.28
C LEU A 143 -11.13 -14.64 14.65
N GLN A 144 -12.37 -14.81 15.09
CA GLN A 144 -12.81 -14.45 16.43
C GLN A 144 -13.38 -15.69 17.13
N ASN A 145 -12.93 -15.99 18.34
CA ASN A 145 -13.48 -17.08 19.15
C ASN A 145 -14.79 -16.66 19.85
N SER A 146 -15.46 -17.61 20.51
CA SER A 146 -16.66 -17.37 21.32
C SER A 146 -16.46 -16.37 22.47
N GLU A 147 -15.23 -16.19 22.94
CA GLU A 147 -14.85 -15.25 24.01
C GLU A 147 -14.56 -13.85 23.46
N GLY A 148 -14.66 -13.66 22.14
CA GLY A 148 -14.47 -12.40 21.45
C GLY A 148 -13.01 -12.05 21.14
N GLU A 149 -12.07 -12.91 21.48
CA GLU A 149 -10.64 -12.76 21.17
C GLU A 149 -10.37 -12.99 19.68
N ALA A 150 -9.44 -12.22 19.13
CA ALA A 150 -9.00 -12.35 17.74
C ALA A 150 -7.74 -13.20 17.61
N THR A 151 -7.67 -13.97 16.54
CA THR A 151 -6.43 -14.63 16.12
C THR A 151 -6.32 -14.64 14.59
N ILE A 152 -5.09 -14.61 14.07
CA ILE A 152 -4.83 -14.76 12.64
C ILE A 152 -4.27 -16.16 12.40
N LYS A 153 -4.80 -16.86 11.38
CA LYS A 153 -4.36 -18.21 10.99
C LYS A 153 -4.46 -18.41 9.48
N ARG A 154 -3.70 -19.38 8.96
CA ARG A 154 -3.79 -19.82 7.57
C ARG A 154 -4.86 -20.90 7.42
N TYR A 155 -5.73 -20.77 6.44
CA TYR A 155 -6.68 -21.82 6.10
C TYR A 155 -6.05 -22.88 5.18
N ARG A 156 -6.40 -24.15 5.39
CA ARG A 156 -6.11 -25.26 4.47
C ARG A 156 -7.39 -26.03 4.24
N SER A 157 -7.66 -26.41 2.98
CA SER A 157 -8.87 -27.14 2.61
C SER A 157 -8.78 -28.66 2.81
N ASP A 158 -7.57 -29.22 2.88
CA ASP A 158 -7.34 -30.67 2.95
C ASP A 158 -6.30 -31.06 4.01
N PRO A 159 -6.72 -31.64 5.15
CA PRO A 159 -8.07 -31.51 5.68
C PRO A 159 -8.38 -30.04 6.03
N ALA A 160 -9.67 -29.68 6.04
CA ALA A 160 -10.17 -28.35 6.40
C ALA A 160 -9.72 -27.95 7.82
N ARG A 161 -8.79 -27.00 7.92
CA ARG A 161 -8.21 -26.54 9.19
C ARG A 161 -7.69 -25.11 9.11
N PHE A 162 -7.55 -24.50 10.27
CA PHE A 162 -6.74 -23.31 10.47
C PHE A 162 -5.43 -23.69 11.16
N GLU A 163 -4.31 -23.19 10.64
CA GLU A 163 -2.98 -23.51 11.16
C GLU A 163 -2.15 -22.23 11.37
N PRO A 164 -1.27 -22.21 12.38
CA PRO A 164 -0.24 -21.18 12.51
C PRO A 164 0.75 -21.26 11.34
N VAL A 165 1.51 -20.18 11.16
CA VAL A 165 2.63 -20.13 10.22
C VAL A 165 3.82 -19.58 10.98
N SER A 166 4.37 -20.43 11.85
CA SER A 166 5.41 -20.09 12.81
C SER A 166 6.54 -21.11 12.80
N ASP A 167 7.72 -20.73 13.29
CA ASP A 167 8.79 -21.64 13.71
C ASP A 167 8.65 -22.13 15.16
N ASN A 168 7.65 -21.62 15.90
CA ASN A 168 7.28 -22.10 17.22
C ASN A 168 6.30 -23.28 17.11
N ASP A 169 6.80 -24.48 17.39
CA ASP A 169 6.07 -25.75 17.32
C ASP A 169 5.01 -25.94 18.42
N GLU A 170 4.94 -25.04 19.42
CA GLU A 170 3.89 -25.08 20.45
C GLU A 170 2.50 -24.74 19.89
N TYR A 171 2.44 -23.99 18.79
CA TYR A 171 1.18 -23.66 18.13
C TYR A 171 0.68 -24.82 17.27
N VAL A 172 -0.51 -25.32 17.59
CA VAL A 172 -1.13 -26.44 16.88
C VAL A 172 -2.26 -26.01 15.95
N PRO A 173 -2.44 -26.68 14.80
CA PRO A 173 -3.62 -26.50 13.95
C PRO A 173 -4.92 -26.97 14.63
N PHE A 174 -6.04 -26.33 14.28
CA PHE A 174 -7.37 -26.77 14.68
C PHE A 174 -8.29 -26.94 13.46
N ARG A 175 -9.19 -27.93 13.52
CA ARG A 175 -10.07 -28.26 12.39
C ARG A 175 -11.21 -27.25 12.30
N VAL A 176 -11.69 -27.00 11.08
CA VAL A 176 -12.93 -26.24 10.92
C VAL A 176 -14.07 -27.03 11.56
N GLY A 177 -14.82 -26.38 12.45
CA GLY A 177 -15.93 -26.99 13.19
C GLY A 177 -15.54 -27.72 14.49
N SER A 178 -14.25 -27.80 14.86
CA SER A 178 -13.86 -28.34 16.19
C SER A 178 -13.99 -27.32 17.32
N THR A 179 -14.12 -26.04 16.98
CA THR A 179 -14.22 -24.92 17.92
C THR A 179 -15.03 -23.81 17.27
N ASP A 180 -15.81 -23.07 18.06
CA ASP A 180 -16.63 -21.98 17.57
C ASP A 180 -15.77 -20.75 17.26
N PHE A 181 -15.55 -20.52 15.97
CA PHE A 181 -14.89 -19.33 15.46
C PHE A 181 -15.72 -18.68 14.36
N LYS A 182 -15.71 -17.34 14.35
CA LYS A 182 -16.24 -16.54 13.25
C LYS A 182 -15.09 -16.01 12.39
N VAL A 183 -15.20 -16.20 11.08
CA VAL A 183 -14.32 -15.52 10.12
C VAL A 183 -14.74 -14.06 10.03
N ILE A 184 -13.84 -13.16 10.42
CA ILE A 184 -14.08 -11.72 10.36
C ILE A 184 -13.74 -11.18 8.98
N GLY A 185 -12.65 -11.66 8.38
CA GLY A 185 -12.18 -11.23 7.07
C GLY A 185 -10.86 -11.87 6.67
N ARG A 186 -10.47 -11.67 5.42
CA ARG A 186 -9.20 -12.15 4.88
C ARG A 186 -8.09 -11.15 5.18
N VAL A 187 -6.91 -11.65 5.57
CA VAL A 187 -5.70 -10.83 5.62
C VAL A 187 -5.10 -10.77 4.23
N THR A 188 -5.03 -9.56 3.67
CA THR A 188 -4.66 -9.30 2.27
C THR A 188 -3.22 -8.80 2.13
N GLY A 189 -2.62 -8.35 3.23
CA GLY A 189 -1.24 -7.90 3.29
C GLY A 189 -0.76 -7.68 4.73
N GLY A 190 0.51 -7.36 4.86
CA GLY A 190 1.14 -6.95 6.12
C GLY A 190 2.06 -5.76 5.87
N LEU A 191 2.07 -4.79 6.79
CA LEU A 191 2.99 -3.66 6.77
C LEU A 191 3.91 -3.75 7.99
N GLN A 192 5.21 -3.89 7.77
CA GLN A 192 6.19 -3.89 8.85
C GLN A 192 6.52 -2.45 9.25
N ALA A 193 6.33 -2.11 10.52
CA ALA A 193 6.84 -0.85 11.05
C ALA A 193 8.37 -0.97 11.22
N PHE A 194 9.10 0.00 10.68
CA PHE A 194 10.56 0.11 10.82
C PHE A 194 10.94 0.85 12.11
#